data_AF-A0A8T4W662-F1
#
_entry.id   AF-A0A8T4W662-F1
#
_cell.length_a   1.000
_cell.length_b   1.000
_cell.length_c   1.000
_cell.angle_alpha   90.00
_cell.angle_beta   90.00
_cell.angle_gamma   90.00
#
_symmetry.space_group_name_H-M   'P 1'
#
loop_
_entity.id
_entity.type
_entity.pdbx_description
1 polymer ?
#
loop_
_entity_poly.entity_id
_entity_poly.type
_entity_poly.pdbx_seq_one_letter_code
_entity_poly.pdbx_strand_id
1 'polypeptide(L)'
;MVNEAEESISKIKEPDEDEGVGRIIHVAGPVVEAEGLRGVEMYEVVEVGEEGLIGEVIELDEDVATIQVYEETGGVKPGEPVKRTGEPLSLELGPGLIEQIYDGIQRPLEGIVEETGDFIKRGIEVSPLDEEKEWEFEPKIEEGEEVEHGDILGIVEETKTVEHRVMVPPDKSGKVKEIVSEGKYTINETIAVLENEDGEEEISMKQRWPVRVGRPIKDKKQPGELLVTGQRVLDTFFPLAKGGTAAIPGGFGTGKCVTGETPVLLADGTKLPIEELYEKYESFGEKEIDENEELVRLDDPL
;
A
#
# COMPACT_ATOMS: atom_id res chain seq x y z
N MET A 1 23.47 0.10 -8.18
CA MET A 1 22.30 0.81 -7.61
C MET A 1 20.97 0.21 -8.08
N VAL A 2 20.76 -0.13 -9.37
CA VAL A 2 19.58 -0.95 -9.77
C VAL A 2 19.86 -2.46 -9.53
N ASN A 3 21.06 -2.93 -9.90
CA ASN A 3 21.42 -4.35 -9.78
C ASN A 3 21.52 -4.91 -8.35
N GLU A 4 21.71 -4.07 -7.32
CA GLU A 4 21.76 -4.54 -5.91
C GLU A 4 20.35 -4.76 -5.34
N ALA A 5 19.35 -4.05 -5.88
CA ALA A 5 17.95 -4.23 -5.49
C ALA A 5 17.33 -5.47 -6.15
N GLU A 6 17.72 -5.79 -7.39
CA GLU A 6 17.28 -7.00 -8.10
C GLU A 6 17.76 -8.29 -7.41
N GLU A 7 18.99 -8.31 -6.89
CA GLU A 7 19.48 -9.46 -6.11
C GLU A 7 18.72 -9.66 -4.80
N SER A 8 18.15 -8.60 -4.22
CA SER A 8 17.39 -8.65 -2.96
C SER A 8 15.96 -9.17 -3.14
N ILE A 9 15.39 -9.11 -4.35
CA ILE A 9 14.02 -9.55 -4.62
C ILE A 9 13.97 -11.06 -4.92
N SER A 10 15.04 -11.62 -5.50
CA SER A 10 15.11 -13.03 -5.96
C SER A 10 15.18 -14.12 -4.86
N LYS A 11 15.03 -13.76 -3.58
CA LYS A 11 15.15 -14.72 -2.46
C LYS A 11 14.09 -14.47 -1.40
N ILE A 12 12.83 -14.63 -1.77
CA ILE A 12 11.75 -14.86 -0.80
C ILE A 12 11.95 -16.30 -0.29
N LYS A 13 12.67 -16.45 0.83
CA LYS A 13 12.91 -17.73 1.48
C LYS A 13 12.00 -17.80 2.71
N GLU A 14 11.19 -18.85 2.81
CA GLU A 14 10.47 -19.14 4.07
C GLU A 14 11.50 -19.24 5.21
N PRO A 15 11.24 -18.63 6.38
CA PRO A 15 12.21 -18.65 7.48
C PRO A 15 12.41 -20.09 7.97
N ASP A 16 13.66 -20.56 7.94
CA ASP A 16 14.08 -21.84 8.53
C ASP A 16 13.79 -21.81 10.06
N GLU A 17 13.12 -22.84 10.59
CA GLU A 17 12.56 -22.95 11.96
C GLU A 17 13.57 -22.82 13.14
N ASP A 18 14.86 -22.53 12.93
CA ASP A 18 15.88 -22.52 14.01
C ASP A 18 16.99 -21.44 13.85
N GLU A 19 16.67 -20.24 13.33
CA GLU A 19 17.63 -19.14 13.24
C GLU A 19 17.26 -17.90 14.10
N GLY A 20 17.85 -17.83 15.29
CA GLY A 20 18.28 -16.57 15.92
C GLY A 20 17.20 -15.68 16.55
N VAL A 21 16.41 -16.20 17.50
CA VAL A 21 15.62 -15.33 18.40
C VAL A 21 16.59 -14.48 19.21
N GLY A 22 16.62 -13.19 18.89
CA GLY A 22 17.40 -12.20 19.60
C GLY A 22 16.79 -11.85 20.96
N ARG A 23 17.52 -11.06 21.75
CA ARG A 23 17.03 -10.55 23.03
C ARG A 23 17.26 -9.06 23.14
N ILE A 24 16.26 -8.36 23.65
CA ILE A 24 16.36 -6.92 23.94
C ILE A 24 17.42 -6.70 25.02
N ILE A 25 18.37 -5.82 24.77
CA ILE A 25 19.39 -5.40 25.75
C ILE A 25 19.11 -3.99 26.28
N HIS A 26 18.48 -3.13 25.48
CA HIS A 26 18.18 -1.74 25.85
C HIS A 26 16.89 -1.24 25.21
N VAL A 27 16.19 -0.33 25.90
CA VAL A 27 14.97 0.33 25.42
C VAL A 27 15.06 1.83 25.73
N ALA A 28 15.00 2.65 24.69
CA ALA A 28 15.11 4.11 24.75
C ALA A 28 13.99 4.78 23.93
N GLY A 29 12.81 4.94 24.55
CA GLY A 29 11.64 5.45 23.83
C GLY A 29 11.26 4.49 22.71
N PRO A 30 11.11 4.94 21.45
CA PRO A 30 10.73 4.07 20.35
C PRO A 30 11.91 3.29 19.74
N VAL A 31 13.12 3.47 20.28
CA VAL A 31 14.33 2.75 19.83
C VAL A 31 14.64 1.61 20.80
N VAL A 32 14.85 0.42 20.26
CA VAL A 32 15.17 -0.80 21.00
C VAL A 32 16.47 -1.37 20.47
N GLU A 33 17.38 -1.80 21.34
CA GLU A 33 18.59 -2.52 20.94
C GLU A 33 18.45 -3.99 21.31
N ALA A 34 18.82 -4.88 20.40
CA ALA A 34 18.77 -6.32 20.62
C ALA A 34 20.04 -7.02 20.14
N GLU A 35 20.44 -8.09 20.84
CA GLU A 35 21.59 -8.92 20.49
C GLU A 35 21.15 -10.33 20.04
N GLY A 36 22.02 -11.04 19.32
CA GLY A 36 21.78 -12.44 18.94
C GLY A 36 20.89 -12.63 17.70
N LEU A 37 20.61 -11.55 16.97
CA LEU A 37 19.88 -11.54 15.70
C LEU A 37 20.80 -11.91 14.54
N ARG A 38 21.32 -13.14 14.55
CA ARG A 38 22.25 -13.58 13.49
C ARG A 38 21.57 -13.59 12.13
N GLY A 39 22.26 -13.04 11.13
CA GLY A 39 21.79 -13.00 9.75
C GLY A 39 20.76 -11.91 9.47
N VAL A 40 20.42 -11.08 10.45
CA VAL A 40 19.51 -9.95 10.28
C VAL A 40 20.08 -8.92 9.31
N GLU A 41 19.22 -8.38 8.46
CA GLU A 41 19.60 -7.39 7.46
C GLU A 41 19.15 -5.98 7.85
N MET A 42 19.82 -4.96 7.29
CA MET A 42 19.37 -3.57 7.42
C MET A 42 18.00 -3.42 6.78
N TYR A 43 17.09 -2.70 7.45
CA TYR A 43 15.68 -2.52 7.06
C TYR A 43 14.81 -3.77 7.11
N GLU A 44 15.31 -4.89 7.66
CA GLU A 44 14.48 -6.06 7.96
C GLU A 44 13.45 -5.70 9.05
N VAL A 45 12.22 -6.20 8.88
CA VAL A 45 11.18 -6.10 9.90
C VAL A 45 11.41 -7.17 10.98
N VAL A 46 11.12 -6.82 12.22
CA VAL A 46 11.25 -7.70 13.37
C VAL A 46 10.05 -7.55 14.30
N GLU A 47 9.68 -8.64 14.96
CA GLU A 47 8.73 -8.63 16.07
C GLU A 47 9.49 -8.39 17.38
N VAL A 48 9.12 -7.36 18.13
CA VAL A 48 9.82 -6.91 19.32
C VAL A 48 8.98 -7.16 20.57
N GLY A 49 9.57 -7.87 21.53
CA GLY A 49 8.95 -8.13 22.83
C GLY A 49 7.99 -9.32 22.83
N GLU A 50 7.42 -9.62 24.00
CA GLU A 50 6.42 -10.70 24.14
C GLU A 50 5.10 -10.37 23.43
N GLU A 51 4.79 -9.07 23.26
CA GLU A 51 3.62 -8.57 22.53
C GLU A 51 3.81 -8.59 21.01
N GLY A 52 5.01 -8.88 20.49
CA GLY A 52 5.25 -8.97 19.04
C GLY A 52 5.12 -7.63 18.30
N LEU A 53 5.62 -6.54 18.90
CA LEU A 53 5.49 -5.20 18.32
C LEU A 53 6.28 -5.09 17.01
N ILE A 54 5.69 -4.48 15.99
CA ILE A 54 6.39 -4.33 14.70
C ILE A 54 7.50 -3.27 14.82
N GLY A 55 8.72 -3.67 14.48
CA GLY A 55 9.88 -2.79 14.38
C GLY A 55 10.69 -3.02 13.11
N GLU A 56 11.54 -2.06 12.78
CA GLU A 56 12.44 -2.10 11.63
C GLU A 56 13.88 -1.90 12.09
N VAL A 57 14.79 -2.74 11.61
CA VAL A 57 16.24 -2.61 11.86
C VAL A 57 16.80 -1.39 11.13
N ILE A 58 17.35 -0.43 11.87
CA ILE A 58 17.87 0.84 11.32
C ILE A 58 19.39 1.00 11.44
N GLU A 59 20.05 0.16 12.24
CA GLU A 59 21.51 0.12 12.38
C GLU A 59 21.95 -1.26 12.84
N LEU A 60 23.13 -1.70 12.37
CA LEU A 60 23.79 -2.93 12.77
C LEU A 60 25.23 -2.62 13.19
N ASP A 61 25.55 -2.89 14.46
CA ASP A 61 26.89 -2.77 15.01
C ASP A 61 27.33 -4.09 15.64
N GLU A 62 28.25 -4.79 14.97
CA GLU A 62 28.70 -6.14 15.32
C GLU A 62 27.56 -7.15 15.51
N ASP A 63 27.17 -7.44 16.75
CA ASP A 63 26.11 -8.40 17.13
C ASP A 63 24.87 -7.70 17.71
N VAL A 64 24.85 -6.37 17.68
CA VAL A 64 23.76 -5.52 18.19
C VAL A 64 23.02 -4.90 17.01
N ALA A 65 21.70 -5.09 17.00
CA ALA A 65 20.80 -4.40 16.08
C ALA A 65 20.04 -3.30 16.81
N THR A 66 20.05 -2.10 16.23
CA THR A 66 19.19 -0.99 16.65
C THR A 66 17.91 -1.03 15.84
N ILE A 67 16.78 -1.09 16.54
CA ILE A 67 15.45 -1.31 15.99
C ILE A 67 14.58 -0.10 16.30
N GLN A 68 13.97 0.46 15.26
CA GLN A 68 12.92 1.47 15.38
C GLN A 68 11.57 0.76 15.47
N VAL A 69 10.93 0.81 16.63
CA VAL A 69 9.59 0.24 16.83
C VAL A 69 8.54 1.24 16.33
N TYR A 70 7.55 0.77 15.57
CA TYR A 70 6.47 1.59 15.01
C TYR A 70 5.26 1.71 15.93
N GLU A 71 5.22 0.92 17.00
CA GLU A 71 4.19 0.93 18.04
C GLU A 71 4.72 1.49 19.37
N GLU A 72 3.82 1.68 20.36
CA GLU A 72 4.21 2.15 21.68
C GLU A 72 5.01 1.08 22.45
N THR A 73 6.27 1.38 22.78
CA THR A 73 7.18 0.48 23.52
C THR A 73 6.94 0.43 25.04
N GLY A 74 5.82 0.99 25.51
CA GLY A 74 5.50 1.09 26.92
C GLY A 74 5.37 -0.27 27.61
N GLY A 75 6.34 -0.67 28.41
CA GLY A 75 6.30 -1.93 29.16
C GLY A 75 7.14 -3.05 28.55
N VAL A 76 7.71 -2.85 27.36
CA VAL A 76 8.78 -3.68 26.80
C VAL A 76 10.02 -3.58 27.68
N LYS A 77 10.67 -4.72 27.96
CA LYS A 77 11.83 -4.80 28.87
C LYS A 77 13.02 -5.52 28.24
N PRO A 78 14.25 -5.21 28.70
CA PRO A 78 15.40 -6.04 28.41
C PRO A 78 15.18 -7.51 28.80
N GLY A 79 15.63 -8.42 27.93
CA GLY A 79 15.52 -9.87 28.05
C GLY A 79 14.38 -10.48 27.25
N GLU A 80 13.39 -9.69 26.83
CA GLU A 80 12.28 -10.12 25.96
C GLU A 80 12.79 -10.48 24.55
N PRO A 81 12.06 -11.36 23.82
CA PRO A 81 12.50 -11.85 22.52
C PRO A 81 12.42 -10.77 21.43
N VAL A 82 13.28 -10.91 20.43
CA VAL A 82 13.12 -10.26 19.13
C VAL A 82 13.16 -11.33 18.06
N LYS A 83 12.12 -11.41 17.23
CA LYS A 83 12.04 -12.37 16.13
C LYS A 83 12.20 -11.68 14.79
N ARG A 84 12.89 -12.36 13.89
CA ARG A 84 13.15 -11.94 12.52
C ARG A 84 11.99 -12.33 11.61
N THR A 85 11.57 -11.43 10.72
CA THR A 85 10.65 -11.81 9.63
C THR A 85 11.41 -12.27 8.39
N GLY A 86 12.70 -11.91 8.26
CA GLY A 86 13.50 -12.20 7.07
C GLY A 86 13.14 -11.33 5.86
N GLU A 87 12.26 -10.35 6.02
CA GLU A 87 11.78 -9.50 4.94
C GLU A 87 11.73 -8.02 5.35
N PRO A 88 12.00 -7.10 4.41
CA PRO A 88 11.84 -5.67 4.65
C PRO A 88 10.35 -5.30 4.77
N LEU A 89 10.08 -4.09 5.26
CA LEU A 89 8.72 -3.57 5.33
C LEU A 89 8.09 -3.56 3.94
N SER A 90 7.06 -4.40 3.78
CA SER A 90 6.42 -4.69 2.50
C SER A 90 4.92 -4.54 2.61
N LEU A 91 4.28 -4.13 1.52
CA LEU A 91 2.83 -3.99 1.43
C LEU A 91 2.25 -5.14 0.61
N GLU A 92 1.07 -5.61 0.98
CA GLU A 92 0.25 -6.48 0.14
C GLU A 92 -0.49 -5.64 -0.89
N LEU A 93 -0.40 -6.04 -2.15
CA LEU A 93 -0.99 -5.35 -3.28
C LEU A 93 -1.87 -6.32 -4.06
N GLY A 94 -3.16 -6.06 -4.13
CA GLY A 94 -4.13 -6.88 -4.85
C GLY A 94 -5.54 -6.28 -4.79
N PRO A 95 -6.54 -6.98 -5.32
CA PRO A 95 -7.94 -6.58 -5.19
C PRO A 95 -8.37 -6.49 -3.72
N GLY A 96 -9.12 -5.45 -3.38
CA GLY A 96 -9.56 -5.14 -2.02
C GLY A 96 -8.74 -4.05 -1.33
N LEU A 97 -7.78 -3.44 -2.02
CA LEU A 97 -7.04 -2.28 -1.53
C LEU A 97 -7.87 -0.99 -1.58
N ILE A 98 -8.73 -0.87 -2.58
CA ILE A 98 -9.60 0.30 -2.77
C ILE A 98 -10.75 0.21 -1.75
N GLU A 99 -11.23 1.37 -1.29
CA GLU A 99 -12.26 1.53 -0.23
C GLU A 99 -11.75 1.28 1.21
N GLN A 100 -10.54 0.75 1.38
CA GLN A 100 -9.97 0.47 2.71
C GLN A 100 -9.26 1.69 3.34
N ILE A 101 -9.36 1.78 4.67
CA ILE A 101 -8.61 2.76 5.48
C ILE A 101 -7.55 2.02 6.28
N TYR A 102 -6.28 2.35 6.02
CA TYR A 102 -5.13 1.71 6.66
C TYR A 102 -4.44 2.60 7.70
N ASP A 103 -3.77 1.97 8.66
CA ASP A 103 -2.77 2.64 9.49
C ASP A 103 -1.42 2.82 8.76
N GLY A 104 -0.39 3.26 9.50
CA GLY A 104 0.94 3.51 8.93
C GLY A 104 1.72 2.28 8.44
N ILE A 105 1.26 1.07 8.75
CA ILE A 105 1.90 -0.20 8.36
C ILE A 105 0.95 -1.15 7.62
N GLN A 106 -0.12 -0.59 7.04
CA GLN A 106 -1.11 -1.33 6.22
C GLN A 106 -2.03 -2.30 6.98
N ARG A 107 -2.32 -2.03 8.26
CA ARG A 107 -3.40 -2.74 8.96
C ARG A 107 -4.73 -2.02 8.73
N PRO A 108 -5.80 -2.71 8.30
CA PRO A 108 -7.09 -2.08 8.05
C PRO A 108 -7.72 -1.65 9.38
N LEU A 109 -8.11 -0.38 9.49
CA LEU A 109 -8.67 0.17 10.73
C LEU A 109 -9.99 -0.51 11.11
N GLU A 110 -10.81 -0.88 10.13
CA GLU A 110 -12.05 -1.61 10.36
C GLU A 110 -11.77 -2.97 11.02
N GLY A 111 -10.85 -3.76 10.46
CA GLY A 111 -10.44 -5.04 11.04
C GLY A 111 -9.85 -4.90 12.45
N ILE A 112 -9.09 -3.84 12.73
CA ILE A 112 -8.61 -3.53 14.09
C ILE A 112 -9.77 -3.26 15.05
N VAL A 113 -10.77 -2.48 14.63
CA VAL A 113 -11.93 -2.13 15.45
C VAL A 113 -12.78 -3.36 15.76
N GLU A 114 -12.97 -4.25 14.79
CA GLU A 114 -13.69 -5.51 14.99
C GLU A 114 -13.03 -6.40 16.05
N GLU A 115 -11.69 -6.46 16.06
CA GLU A 115 -10.95 -7.27 17.02
C GLU A 115 -10.81 -6.61 18.40
N THR A 116 -10.60 -5.29 18.44
CA THR A 116 -10.13 -4.61 19.67
C THR A 116 -11.04 -3.52 20.22
N GLY A 117 -12.08 -3.13 19.46
CA GLY A 117 -13.05 -2.09 19.82
C GLY A 117 -12.54 -0.68 19.53
N ASP A 118 -12.99 0.29 20.31
CA ASP A 118 -12.74 1.72 20.05
C ASP A 118 -11.27 2.17 20.17
N PHE A 119 -10.38 1.32 20.68
CA PHE A 119 -8.98 1.65 20.94
C PHE A 119 -8.05 0.62 20.31
N ILE A 120 -7.03 1.12 19.59
CA ILE A 120 -5.97 0.30 19.01
C ILE A 120 -5.11 -0.27 20.14
N LYS A 121 -5.14 -1.59 20.31
CA LYS A 121 -4.19 -2.32 21.16
C LYS A 121 -2.87 -2.53 20.42
N ARG A 122 -1.82 -2.88 21.16
CA ARG A 122 -0.48 -3.09 20.63
C ARG A 122 -0.29 -4.55 20.23
N GLY A 123 0.55 -4.80 19.23
CA GLY A 123 0.85 -6.17 18.80
C GLY A 123 -0.34 -6.88 18.16
N ILE A 124 -1.28 -6.11 17.58
CA ILE A 124 -2.37 -6.68 16.81
C ILE A 124 -1.86 -6.99 15.41
N GLU A 125 -2.15 -8.20 14.96
CA GLU A 125 -1.90 -8.69 13.61
C GLU A 125 -3.25 -8.86 12.89
N VAL A 126 -3.50 -8.04 11.88
CA VAL A 126 -4.69 -8.09 11.03
C VAL A 126 -4.23 -8.17 9.58
N SER A 127 -4.82 -9.06 8.79
CA SER A 127 -4.51 -9.17 7.36
C SER A 127 -4.78 -7.84 6.64
N PRO A 128 -3.84 -7.33 5.82
CA PRO A 128 -4.05 -6.10 5.04
C PRO A 128 -5.21 -6.18 4.05
N LEU A 129 -5.49 -7.37 3.52
CA LEU A 129 -6.56 -7.62 2.57
C LEU A 129 -7.50 -8.71 3.10
N ASP A 130 -8.77 -8.62 2.72
CA ASP A 130 -9.76 -9.65 3.04
C ASP A 130 -9.44 -10.94 2.27
N GLU A 131 -8.98 -11.95 3.00
CA GLU A 131 -8.58 -13.24 2.44
C GLU A 131 -9.77 -14.16 2.14
N GLU A 132 -10.94 -13.88 2.73
CA GLU A 132 -12.16 -14.69 2.54
C GLU A 132 -13.01 -14.16 1.38
N LYS A 133 -12.83 -12.90 0.98
CA LYS A 133 -13.57 -12.29 -0.14
C LYS A 133 -13.19 -12.92 -1.47
N GLU A 134 -14.20 -13.44 -2.18
CA GLU A 134 -14.07 -13.93 -3.55
C GLU A 134 -14.25 -12.80 -4.57
N TRP A 135 -13.36 -12.77 -5.55
CA TRP A 135 -13.37 -11.81 -6.65
C TRP A 135 -13.65 -12.51 -7.98
N GLU A 136 -14.43 -11.86 -8.84
CA GLU A 136 -14.66 -12.34 -10.21
C GLU A 136 -13.46 -11.97 -11.08
N PHE A 137 -12.71 -12.99 -11.49
CA PHE A 137 -11.50 -12.84 -12.31
C PHE A 137 -11.79 -13.20 -13.75
N GLU A 138 -11.44 -12.30 -14.67
CA GLU A 138 -11.53 -12.53 -16.10
C GLU A 138 -10.11 -12.61 -16.70
N PRO A 139 -9.65 -13.80 -17.16
CA PRO A 139 -8.35 -13.94 -17.79
C PRO A 139 -8.27 -13.17 -19.11
N LYS A 140 -7.16 -12.47 -19.36
CA LYS A 140 -6.90 -11.72 -20.60
C LYS A 140 -5.78 -12.32 -21.46
N ILE A 141 -5.22 -13.44 -21.03
CA ILE A 141 -4.15 -14.16 -21.71
C ILE A 141 -4.49 -15.64 -21.90
N GLU A 142 -3.93 -16.27 -22.94
CA GLU A 142 -4.13 -17.68 -23.24
C GLU A 142 -2.95 -18.56 -22.75
N GLU A 143 -3.23 -19.85 -22.54
CA GLU A 143 -2.19 -20.83 -22.23
C GLU A 143 -1.16 -20.91 -23.37
N GLY A 144 0.12 -20.87 -22.98
CA GLY A 144 1.26 -20.98 -23.88
C GLY A 144 1.80 -19.64 -24.40
N GLU A 145 1.23 -18.51 -24.00
CA GLU A 145 1.82 -17.19 -24.27
C GLU A 145 3.07 -16.93 -23.40
N GLU A 146 4.02 -16.17 -23.94
CA GLU A 146 5.18 -15.68 -23.18
C GLU A 146 4.84 -14.31 -22.57
N VAL A 147 5.08 -14.18 -21.27
CA VAL A 147 4.82 -12.96 -20.49
C VAL A 147 6.06 -12.48 -19.77
N GLU A 148 6.18 -11.17 -19.66
CA GLU A 148 7.19 -10.48 -18.88
C GLU A 148 6.55 -9.72 -17.72
N HIS A 149 7.39 -9.24 -16.80
CA HIS A 149 6.93 -8.49 -15.63
C HIS A 149 6.05 -7.28 -16.02
N GLY A 150 4.91 -7.12 -15.35
CA GLY A 150 3.95 -6.06 -15.62
C GLY A 150 2.97 -6.33 -16.77
N ASP A 151 3.08 -7.46 -17.47
CA ASP A 151 2.03 -7.91 -18.37
C ASP A 151 0.76 -8.28 -17.60
N ILE A 152 -0.40 -8.09 -18.23
CA ILE A 152 -1.72 -8.29 -17.60
C ILE A 152 -2.14 -9.75 -17.80
N LEU A 153 -2.31 -10.48 -16.70
CA LEU A 153 -2.84 -11.85 -16.69
C LEU A 153 -4.37 -11.86 -16.79
N GLY A 154 -5.01 -10.93 -16.09
CA GLY A 154 -6.45 -10.81 -16.08
C GLY A 154 -6.91 -9.54 -15.37
N ILE A 155 -8.23 -9.38 -15.32
CA ILE A 155 -8.87 -8.24 -14.67
C ILE A 155 -9.84 -8.71 -13.60
N VAL A 156 -10.02 -7.86 -12.59
CA VAL A 156 -11.01 -7.97 -11.54
C VAL A 156 -11.74 -6.64 -11.46
N GLU A 157 -13.07 -6.63 -11.52
CA GLU A 157 -13.85 -5.41 -11.24
C GLU A 157 -13.88 -5.18 -9.73
N GLU A 158 -12.98 -4.33 -9.23
CA GLU A 158 -12.87 -4.06 -7.79
C GLU A 158 -14.01 -3.16 -7.30
N THR A 159 -14.34 -2.13 -8.09
CA THR A 159 -15.52 -1.28 -7.89
C THR A 159 -16.24 -1.06 -9.21
N LYS A 160 -17.44 -0.48 -9.19
CA LYS A 160 -18.23 -0.18 -10.42
C LYS A 160 -17.48 0.68 -11.46
N THR A 161 -16.45 1.39 -11.04
CA THR A 161 -15.68 2.31 -11.90
C THR A 161 -14.22 1.89 -12.05
N VAL A 162 -13.71 1.06 -11.15
CA VAL A 162 -12.29 0.69 -11.13
C VAL A 162 -12.09 -0.76 -11.55
N GLU A 163 -11.49 -0.93 -12.72
CA GLU A 163 -10.91 -2.17 -13.19
C GLU A 163 -9.54 -2.38 -12.54
N HIS A 164 -9.41 -3.42 -11.72
CA HIS A 164 -8.13 -3.86 -11.17
C HIS A 164 -7.46 -4.82 -12.15
N ARG A 165 -6.21 -4.52 -12.51
CA ARG A 165 -5.43 -5.36 -13.43
C ARG A 165 -4.46 -6.22 -12.65
N VAL A 166 -4.67 -7.53 -12.70
CA VAL A 166 -3.75 -8.49 -12.12
C VAL A 166 -2.60 -8.70 -13.09
N MET A 167 -1.39 -8.35 -12.66
CA MET A 167 -0.20 -8.32 -13.50
C MET A 167 0.85 -9.31 -13.02
N VAL A 168 1.72 -9.74 -13.93
CA VAL A 168 2.89 -10.55 -13.60
C VAL A 168 3.81 -9.76 -12.65
N PRO A 169 4.21 -10.33 -11.49
CA PRO A 169 5.11 -9.68 -10.56
C PRO A 169 6.45 -9.26 -11.19
N PRO A 170 7.10 -8.19 -10.69
CA PRO A 170 8.40 -7.67 -11.17
C PRO A 170 9.54 -8.66 -11.34
N ASP A 171 9.55 -9.70 -10.53
CA ASP A 171 10.60 -10.72 -10.41
C ASP A 171 10.34 -11.96 -11.28
N LYS A 172 9.18 -12.04 -11.92
CA LYS A 172 8.73 -13.23 -12.65
C LYS A 172 8.58 -12.96 -14.14
N SER A 173 8.93 -13.96 -14.96
CA SER A 173 8.75 -13.92 -16.41
C SER A 173 8.90 -15.30 -17.01
N GLY A 174 8.05 -15.65 -17.97
CA GLY A 174 8.20 -16.85 -18.78
C GLY A 174 6.89 -17.26 -19.42
N LYS A 175 6.67 -18.56 -19.60
CA LYS A 175 5.56 -19.06 -20.40
C LYS A 175 4.36 -19.43 -19.54
N VAL A 176 3.16 -18.95 -19.88
CA VAL A 176 1.94 -19.35 -19.19
C VAL A 176 1.68 -20.83 -19.43
N LYS A 177 1.82 -21.64 -18.39
CA LYS A 177 1.56 -23.09 -18.45
C LYS A 177 0.07 -23.36 -18.24
N GLU A 178 -0.50 -22.76 -17.20
CA GLU A 178 -1.91 -22.89 -16.82
C GLU A 178 -2.43 -21.51 -16.40
N ILE A 179 -3.68 -21.22 -16.77
CA ILE A 179 -4.42 -20.05 -16.29
C ILE A 179 -5.84 -20.46 -15.93
N VAL A 180 -6.35 -19.95 -14.81
CA VAL A 180 -7.71 -20.26 -14.38
C VAL A 180 -8.74 -19.67 -15.35
N SER A 181 -9.87 -20.36 -15.50
CA SER A 181 -11.01 -19.86 -16.27
C SER A 181 -11.68 -18.68 -15.57
N GLU A 182 -12.51 -17.94 -16.30
CA GLU A 182 -13.37 -16.92 -15.69
C GLU A 182 -14.20 -17.50 -14.54
N GLY A 183 -14.16 -16.85 -13.38
CA GLY A 183 -14.77 -17.40 -12.17
C GLY A 183 -14.47 -16.60 -10.91
N LYS A 184 -14.92 -17.13 -9.78
CA LYS A 184 -14.71 -16.55 -8.45
C LYS A 184 -13.53 -17.22 -7.76
N TYR A 185 -12.60 -16.42 -7.30
CA TYR A 185 -11.37 -16.86 -6.63
C TYR A 185 -11.02 -15.90 -5.50
N THR A 186 -10.43 -16.40 -4.43
CA THR A 186 -9.86 -15.55 -3.37
C THR A 186 -8.50 -14.97 -3.79
N ILE A 187 -8.02 -13.95 -3.07
CA ILE A 187 -6.75 -13.28 -3.38
C ILE A 187 -5.51 -14.18 -3.21
N ASN A 188 -5.62 -15.24 -2.41
CA ASN A 188 -4.56 -16.20 -2.12
C ASN A 188 -4.56 -17.41 -3.06
N GLU A 189 -5.62 -17.61 -3.84
CA GLU A 189 -5.70 -18.70 -4.81
C GLU A 189 -4.75 -18.45 -6.00
N THR A 190 -4.13 -19.53 -6.48
CA THR A 190 -3.27 -19.51 -7.66
C THR A 190 -4.11 -19.31 -8.92
N ILE A 191 -3.90 -18.19 -9.60
CA ILE A 191 -4.62 -17.81 -10.84
C ILE A 191 -3.85 -18.19 -12.11
N ALA A 192 -2.52 -18.27 -12.02
CA ALA A 192 -1.67 -18.61 -13.16
C ALA A 192 -0.41 -19.33 -12.68
N VAL A 193 0.08 -20.25 -13.52
CA VAL A 193 1.37 -20.94 -13.34
C VAL A 193 2.27 -20.59 -14.52
N LEU A 194 3.43 -20.02 -14.24
CA LEU A 194 4.45 -19.71 -15.23
C LEU A 194 5.52 -20.81 -15.25
N GLU A 195 5.99 -21.19 -16.44
CA GLU A 195 7.11 -22.09 -16.66
C GLU A 195 8.33 -21.29 -17.15
N ASN A 196 9.39 -21.29 -16.33
CA ASN A 196 10.65 -20.56 -16.56
C ASN A 196 11.84 -21.54 -16.55
N GLU A 197 13.06 -21.05 -16.81
CA GLU A 197 14.27 -21.89 -16.74
C GLU A 197 14.55 -22.44 -15.33
N ASP A 198 14.09 -21.74 -14.29
CA ASP A 198 14.28 -22.09 -12.88
C ASP A 198 13.19 -23.02 -12.31
N GLY A 199 12.08 -23.23 -13.04
CA GLY A 199 10.99 -24.11 -12.64
C GLY A 199 9.59 -23.55 -12.92
N GLU A 200 8.61 -24.10 -12.22
CA GLU A 200 7.22 -23.63 -12.24
C GLU A 200 6.99 -22.64 -11.10
N GLU A 201 6.38 -21.50 -11.40
CA GLU A 201 6.07 -20.45 -10.44
C GLU A 201 4.57 -20.16 -10.40
N GLU A 202 4.01 -20.20 -9.21
CA GLU A 202 2.61 -19.86 -8.98
C GLU A 202 2.43 -18.34 -8.80
N ILE A 203 1.34 -17.82 -9.35
CA ILE A 203 0.93 -16.42 -9.22
C ILE A 203 -0.50 -16.39 -8.68
N SER A 204 -0.70 -15.61 -7.61
CA SER A 204 -2.01 -15.27 -7.07
C SER A 204 -2.37 -13.81 -7.41
N MET A 205 -3.57 -13.35 -7.03
CA MET A 205 -3.97 -11.96 -7.26
C MET A 205 -3.24 -10.95 -6.37
N LYS A 206 -2.70 -11.43 -5.25
CA LYS A 206 -1.97 -10.66 -4.25
C LYS A 206 -0.47 -10.78 -4.48
N GLN A 207 0.24 -9.65 -4.44
CA GLN A 207 1.70 -9.59 -4.47
C GLN A 207 2.21 -8.77 -3.28
N ARG A 208 3.39 -9.11 -2.75
CA ARG A 208 4.06 -8.31 -1.72
C ARG A 208 5.12 -7.43 -2.35
N TRP A 209 5.23 -6.18 -1.91
CA TRP A 209 6.21 -5.24 -2.46
C TRP A 209 6.88 -4.37 -1.38
N PRO A 210 8.24 -4.30 -1.34
CA PRO A 210 8.96 -3.49 -0.36
C PRO A 210 8.69 -1.98 -0.53
N VAL A 211 8.34 -1.28 0.55
CA VAL A 211 7.96 0.15 0.48
C VAL A 211 9.11 1.08 0.10
N ARG A 212 10.35 0.66 0.40
CA ARG A 212 11.57 1.43 0.12
C ARG A 212 12.07 1.26 -1.30
N VAL A 213 11.54 0.28 -2.04
CA VAL A 213 11.91 0.02 -3.43
C VAL A 213 10.81 0.56 -4.34
N GLY A 214 11.15 1.56 -5.15
CA GLY A 214 10.20 2.07 -6.14
C GLY A 214 9.83 0.96 -7.13
N ARG A 215 8.53 0.81 -7.43
CA ARG A 215 8.06 -0.17 -8.43
C ARG A 215 8.75 0.07 -9.78
N PRO A 216 9.17 -0.99 -10.49
CA PRO A 216 9.90 -0.86 -11.74
C PRO A 216 9.02 -0.22 -12.81
N ILE A 217 9.67 0.53 -13.70
CA ILE A 217 9.04 1.18 -14.86
C ILE A 217 9.91 0.95 -16.09
N LYS A 218 9.28 0.85 -17.27
CA LYS A 218 10.00 0.67 -18.54
C LYS A 218 10.83 1.89 -18.92
N ASP A 219 10.23 3.08 -18.88
CA ASP A 219 10.89 4.33 -19.20
C ASP A 219 10.23 5.51 -18.49
N LYS A 220 11.05 6.52 -18.12
CA LYS A 220 10.56 7.77 -17.53
C LYS A 220 10.34 8.81 -18.62
N LYS A 221 9.07 9.05 -18.96
CA LYS A 221 8.68 10.06 -19.96
C LYS A 221 8.70 11.47 -19.36
N GLN A 222 9.00 12.46 -20.20
CA GLN A 222 8.88 13.87 -19.81
C GLN A 222 7.39 14.24 -19.75
N PRO A 223 6.90 14.82 -18.64
CA PRO A 223 5.54 15.33 -18.53
C PRO A 223 5.25 16.39 -19.60
N GLY A 224 4.37 16.08 -20.56
CA GLY A 224 3.97 17.00 -21.63
C GLY A 224 2.51 17.46 -21.57
N GLU A 225 1.69 16.81 -20.73
CA GLU A 225 0.27 17.09 -20.59
C GLU A 225 0.02 17.93 -19.33
N LEU A 226 -0.84 18.95 -19.43
CA LEU A 226 -1.24 19.78 -18.29
C LEU A 226 -2.17 18.99 -17.35
N LEU A 227 -1.89 19.03 -16.05
CA LEU A 227 -2.83 18.65 -14.99
C LEU A 227 -3.79 19.83 -14.77
N VAL A 228 -4.99 19.73 -15.33
CA VAL A 228 -6.02 20.77 -15.19
C VAL A 228 -6.61 20.68 -13.79
N THR A 229 -6.35 21.69 -12.97
CA THR A 229 -6.85 21.75 -11.58
C THR A 229 -8.22 22.41 -11.47
N GLY A 230 -8.64 23.15 -12.50
CA GLY A 230 -9.84 24.00 -12.49
C GLY A 230 -9.61 25.36 -11.79
N GLN A 231 -8.46 25.57 -11.16
CA GLN A 231 -8.13 26.81 -10.47
C GLN A 231 -7.39 27.76 -11.41
N ARG A 232 -8.03 28.88 -11.78
CA ARG A 232 -7.49 29.86 -12.74
C ARG A 232 -6.05 30.30 -12.43
N VAL A 233 -5.73 30.52 -11.15
CA VAL A 233 -4.40 30.96 -10.74
C VAL A 233 -3.34 29.89 -10.98
N LEU A 234 -3.66 28.61 -10.71
CA LEU A 234 -2.75 27.50 -10.93
C LEU A 234 -2.64 27.22 -12.44
N ASP A 235 -3.76 27.01 -13.11
CA ASP A 235 -3.75 26.58 -14.52
C ASP A 235 -3.17 27.64 -15.47
N THR A 236 -3.25 28.94 -15.11
CA THR A 236 -2.72 30.03 -15.96
C THR A 236 -1.30 30.45 -15.60
N PHE A 237 -1.00 30.67 -14.31
CA PHE A 237 0.26 31.29 -13.88
C PHE A 237 1.26 30.27 -13.32
N PHE A 238 0.78 29.17 -12.75
CA PHE A 238 1.61 28.13 -12.12
C PHE A 238 1.21 26.73 -12.61
N PRO A 239 1.18 26.49 -13.93
CA PRO A 239 0.66 25.24 -14.48
C PRO A 239 1.51 24.06 -14.02
N LEU A 240 0.83 22.95 -13.68
CA LEU A 240 1.47 21.68 -13.32
C LEU A 240 1.22 20.68 -14.44
N ALA A 241 2.26 19.95 -14.85
CA ALA A 241 2.09 18.84 -15.77
C ALA A 241 1.63 17.57 -15.03
N LYS A 242 0.88 16.68 -15.68
CA LYS A 242 0.53 15.35 -15.14
C LYS A 242 1.81 14.54 -14.90
N GLY A 243 2.01 14.09 -13.66
CA GLY A 243 3.26 13.46 -13.20
C GLY A 243 4.36 14.46 -12.81
N GLY A 244 4.06 15.76 -12.79
CA GLY A 244 4.94 16.80 -12.24
C GLY A 244 4.89 16.86 -10.71
N THR A 245 5.84 17.59 -10.11
CA THR A 245 5.93 17.78 -8.66
C THR A 245 5.75 19.25 -8.31
N ALA A 246 4.93 19.54 -7.30
CA ALA A 246 4.67 20.88 -6.80
C ALA A 246 4.86 20.93 -5.28
N ALA A 247 5.27 22.08 -4.77
CA ALA A 247 5.27 22.36 -3.34
C ALA A 247 4.44 23.62 -3.07
N ILE A 248 3.50 23.54 -2.14
CA ILE A 248 2.65 24.66 -1.71
C ILE A 248 2.96 24.98 -0.24
N PRO A 249 4.07 25.69 0.04
CA PRO A 249 4.41 26.05 1.41
C PRO A 249 3.46 27.11 1.94
N GLY A 250 3.16 27.07 3.24
CA GLY A 250 2.29 28.04 3.90
C GLY A 250 2.31 27.90 5.41
N GLY A 251 1.89 28.93 6.13
CA GLY A 251 1.71 28.89 7.59
C GLY A 251 0.52 28.03 8.03
N PHE A 252 0.32 27.88 9.34
CA PHE A 252 -0.93 27.30 9.86
C PHE A 252 -2.11 28.22 9.50
N GLY A 253 -3.22 27.63 9.06
CA GLY A 253 -4.45 28.38 8.71
C GLY A 253 -4.38 29.19 7.41
N THR A 254 -3.34 29.04 6.58
CA THR A 254 -3.23 29.77 5.31
C THR A 254 -3.97 29.10 4.14
N GLY A 255 -4.95 28.24 4.43
CA GLY A 255 -5.73 27.53 3.41
C GLY A 255 -4.96 26.43 2.67
N LYS A 256 -3.98 25.77 3.33
CA LYS A 256 -3.32 24.56 2.77
C LYS A 256 -4.29 23.38 2.71
N CYS A 257 -5.02 23.17 3.79
CA CYS A 257 -6.22 22.34 3.84
C CYS A 257 -7.38 23.29 4.11
N VAL A 258 -8.37 23.29 3.22
CA VAL A 258 -9.55 24.15 3.32
C VAL A 258 -10.69 23.29 3.87
N THR A 259 -11.26 23.70 5.00
CA THR A 259 -12.42 23.03 5.62
C THR A 259 -13.69 23.28 4.81
N GLY A 260 -14.76 22.52 5.06
CA GLY A 260 -16.09 22.75 4.45
C GLY A 260 -16.59 24.20 4.63
N GLU A 261 -16.27 24.85 5.74
CA GLU A 261 -16.59 26.27 5.98
C GLU A 261 -15.85 27.26 5.04
N THR A 262 -14.87 26.79 4.27
CA THR A 262 -14.06 27.65 3.42
C THR A 262 -14.90 28.22 2.29
N PRO A 263 -14.95 29.55 2.11
CA PRO A 263 -15.80 30.13 1.10
C PRO A 263 -15.17 30.09 -0.31
N VAL A 264 -15.91 29.54 -1.26
CA VAL A 264 -15.63 29.51 -2.70
C VAL A 264 -16.36 30.66 -3.39
N LEU A 265 -15.71 31.28 -4.38
CA LEU A 265 -16.32 32.29 -5.24
C LEU A 265 -16.79 31.63 -6.55
N LEU A 266 -18.10 31.59 -6.78
CA LEU A 266 -18.72 31.03 -7.96
C LEU A 266 -18.62 31.97 -9.17
N ALA A 267 -18.89 31.43 -10.36
CA ALA A 267 -18.79 32.18 -11.62
C ALA A 267 -19.75 33.38 -11.69
N ASP A 268 -20.88 33.32 -11.00
CA ASP A 268 -21.87 34.41 -10.87
C ASP A 268 -21.46 35.51 -9.88
N GLY A 269 -20.32 35.36 -9.20
CA GLY A 269 -19.81 36.28 -8.18
C GLY A 269 -20.34 36.02 -6.76
N THR A 270 -21.14 34.97 -6.56
CA THR A 270 -21.62 34.54 -5.26
C THR A 270 -20.48 33.87 -4.48
N LYS A 271 -20.35 34.18 -3.20
CA LYS A 271 -19.37 33.57 -2.30
C LYS A 271 -20.09 32.68 -1.29
N LEU A 272 -19.85 31.37 -1.31
CA LEU A 272 -20.49 30.37 -0.44
C LEU A 272 -19.44 29.44 0.17
N PRO A 273 -19.54 29.06 1.45
CA PRO A 273 -18.80 27.92 2.01
C PRO A 273 -18.90 26.66 1.14
N ILE A 274 -17.84 25.85 1.06
CA ILE A 274 -17.84 24.55 0.35
C ILE A 274 -18.98 23.66 0.86
N GLU A 275 -19.24 23.66 2.17
CA GLU A 275 -20.31 22.88 2.80
C GLU A 275 -21.69 23.38 2.41
N GLU A 276 -21.94 24.70 2.44
CA GLU A 276 -23.20 25.27 1.95
C GLU A 276 -23.38 25.04 0.44
N LEU A 277 -22.28 25.03 -0.31
CA LEU A 277 -22.31 24.70 -1.73
C LEU A 277 -22.71 23.24 -1.92
N TYR A 278 -22.09 22.33 -1.18
CA TYR A 278 -22.45 20.92 -1.17
C TYR A 278 -23.92 20.70 -0.80
N GLU A 279 -24.39 21.19 0.35
CA GLU A 279 -25.79 21.10 0.79
C GLU A 279 -26.78 21.69 -0.23
N LYS A 280 -26.43 22.82 -0.85
CA LYS A 280 -27.28 23.46 -1.85
C LYS A 280 -27.49 22.55 -3.05
N TYR A 281 -26.44 21.91 -3.53
CA TYR A 281 -26.46 21.11 -4.75
C TYR A 281 -26.76 19.63 -4.49
N GLU A 282 -26.66 19.17 -3.24
CA GLU A 282 -27.11 17.86 -2.75
C GLU A 282 -28.55 17.55 -3.17
N SER A 283 -29.42 18.55 -3.22
CA SER A 283 -30.83 18.41 -3.60
C SER A 283 -31.12 18.42 -5.11
N PHE A 284 -30.12 18.74 -5.94
CA PHE A 284 -30.27 18.90 -7.40
C PHE A 284 -29.39 17.97 -8.24
N GLY A 285 -28.24 17.54 -7.73
CA GLY A 285 -27.35 16.63 -8.44
C GLY A 285 -27.77 15.16 -8.34
N GLU A 286 -27.22 14.33 -9.22
CA GLU A 286 -27.33 12.88 -9.10
C GLU A 286 -26.45 12.42 -7.93
N LYS A 287 -27.08 11.88 -6.89
CA LYS A 287 -26.40 11.39 -5.70
C LYS A 287 -25.87 9.98 -5.93
N GLU A 288 -24.57 9.83 -5.78
CA GLU A 288 -23.93 8.54 -5.60
C GLU A 288 -23.49 8.46 -4.13
N ILE A 289 -24.27 7.74 -3.32
CA ILE A 289 -23.93 7.46 -1.92
C ILE A 289 -23.36 6.05 -1.85
N ASP A 290 -22.18 5.93 -1.27
CA ASP A 290 -21.57 4.68 -0.84
C ASP A 290 -21.38 4.67 0.69
N GLU A 291 -20.92 3.56 1.26
CA GLU A 291 -20.78 3.40 2.72
C GLU A 291 -19.83 4.43 3.36
N ASN A 292 -18.87 4.96 2.59
CA ASN A 292 -17.83 5.86 3.07
C ASN A 292 -17.81 7.25 2.40
N GLU A 293 -18.53 7.45 1.29
CA GLU A 293 -18.52 8.72 0.54
C GLU A 293 -19.92 9.07 0.00
N GLU A 294 -20.22 10.37 -0.06
CA GLU A 294 -21.37 10.89 -0.81
C GLU A 294 -20.87 11.86 -1.89
N LEU A 295 -21.15 11.52 -3.14
CA LEU A 295 -20.80 12.29 -4.32
C LEU A 295 -22.07 12.88 -4.93
N VAL A 296 -22.04 14.18 -5.24
CA VAL A 296 -23.13 14.88 -5.91
C VAL A 296 -22.65 15.30 -7.30
N ARG A 297 -23.07 14.57 -8.34
CA ARG A 297 -22.75 14.92 -9.72
C ARG A 297 -23.69 15.98 -10.24
N LEU A 298 -23.14 17.03 -10.86
CA LEU A 298 -23.91 18.12 -11.45
C LEU A 298 -23.80 18.06 -12.97
N ASP A 299 -24.95 18.15 -13.64
CA ASP A 299 -25.03 18.19 -15.10
C ASP A 299 -24.47 19.50 -15.69
N ASP A 300 -24.55 20.58 -14.92
CA ASP A 300 -24.05 21.91 -15.28
C ASP A 300 -22.91 22.36 -14.34
N PRO A 301 -21.87 23.03 -14.85
CA PRO A 301 -20.77 23.56 -14.03
C PRO A 301 -21.23 24.67 -13.08
N LEU A 302 -20.61 24.72 -11.89
CA LEU A 302 -20.81 25.69 -10.81
C LEU A 302 -20.33 27.12 -11.14
#